data_AF-A0A9J6FJG8-F1
#
_entry.id   AF-A0A9J6FJG8-F1
#
_cell.length_a   1.000
_cell.length_b   1.000
_cell.length_c   1.000
_cell.angle_alpha   90.00
_cell.angle_beta   90.00
_cell.angle_gamma   90.00
#
_symmetry.space_group_name_H-M   'P 1'
#
loop_
_entity.id
_entity.type
_entity.pdbx_description
1 polymer ?
#
loop_
_entity_poly.entity_id
_entity_poly.type
_entity_poly.pdbx_seq_one_letter_code
_entity_poly.pdbx_strand_id
1 'polypeptide(L)'
;MVSEVLKFLMRGPCTFLTGLTVFSELLPLPLPLQIREPLRAEDLSKVVNSRKLWSAHLHSLSSEIQEIVGTLSYSTCPSVQQLLRRVCVQLSDLAAPSASVVARAVMDALYGSLVHPCYGSSMAGEVVRPLTPQNWPPTPGTLSLLDQIAFMLTHAPFKMAMLHAIKSGGKYLDLFNYMLTLFNLSSDEPTHIQIQDCILLVNALPSKDLLNTICSSLVQHLTNSAHSYTTVLLALRILIMLTEHDFGFYAVKTALDKEELSLWFLFERLSTSFSKDSSDFLSTLSASVELVRTLGSVEGGIVCLGPLRTLRLSAAEVAAHLAWGRRQDKEPHPLLRLEKMLVVCPLLACPCLPCVRFFLRHLAGTKKKERESHHWPQVVVDLVSLVECTLPEFNLKSELEKLVLPGNEGVDGSKSSL
;
A
#
# COMPACT_ATOMS: atom_id res chain seq x y z
N MET A 1 32.35 -13.34 -7.87
CA MET A 1 31.50 -14.01 -8.87
C MET A 1 30.44 -13.05 -9.43
N VAL A 2 29.59 -12.45 -8.59
CA VAL A 2 28.56 -11.49 -9.04
C VAL A 2 29.16 -10.29 -9.80
N SER A 3 30.27 -9.73 -9.31
CA SER A 3 31.01 -8.65 -9.99
C SER A 3 31.36 -8.98 -11.44
N GLU A 4 31.76 -10.22 -11.73
CA GLU A 4 32.11 -10.67 -13.08
C GLU A 4 30.86 -10.82 -13.96
N VAL A 5 29.72 -11.21 -13.36
CA VAL A 5 28.43 -11.25 -14.07
C VAL A 5 27.99 -9.83 -14.45
N LEU A 6 28.13 -8.84 -13.56
CA LEU A 6 27.80 -7.44 -13.86
C LEU A 6 28.72 -6.88 -14.96
N LYS A 7 30.03 -7.13 -14.90
CA LYS A 7 30.97 -6.76 -15.97
C LYS A 7 30.66 -7.45 -17.30
N PHE A 8 30.32 -8.75 -17.26
CA PHE A 8 29.93 -9.50 -18.45
C PHE A 8 28.66 -8.92 -19.07
N LEU A 9 27.67 -8.57 -18.25
CA LEU A 9 26.43 -7.95 -18.71
C LEU A 9 26.72 -6.66 -19.47
N MET A 10 27.62 -5.80 -18.96
CA MET A 10 28.01 -4.54 -19.60
C MET A 10 29.06 -4.67 -20.72
N ARG A 11 29.48 -5.89 -21.10
CA ARG A 11 30.50 -6.10 -22.13
C ARG A 11 30.02 -5.70 -23.54
N GLY A 12 28.72 -5.83 -23.81
CA GLY A 12 28.12 -5.35 -25.05
C GLY A 12 26.63 -5.69 -25.20
N PRO A 13 25.94 -5.20 -26.24
CA PRO A 13 24.50 -5.40 -26.38
C PRO A 13 24.08 -6.87 -26.52
N CYS A 14 24.93 -7.71 -27.10
CA CYS A 14 24.70 -9.14 -27.25
C CYS A 14 24.73 -9.91 -25.92
N THR A 15 25.30 -9.33 -24.85
CA THR A 15 25.39 -9.96 -23.53
C THR A 15 24.28 -9.54 -22.57
N PHE A 16 23.46 -8.56 -22.93
CA PHE A 16 22.41 -8.02 -22.04
C PHE A 16 21.42 -9.09 -21.58
N LEU A 17 20.80 -9.82 -22.51
CA LEU A 17 19.78 -10.80 -22.19
C LEU A 17 20.37 -11.95 -21.35
N THR A 18 21.48 -12.51 -21.80
CA THR A 18 22.13 -13.66 -21.14
C THR A 18 22.69 -13.26 -19.77
N GLY A 19 23.32 -12.08 -19.67
CA GLY A 19 23.86 -11.54 -18.43
C GLY A 19 22.77 -11.24 -17.40
N LEU A 20 21.67 -10.61 -17.82
CA LEU A 20 20.51 -10.39 -16.96
C LEU A 20 19.87 -11.70 -16.52
N THR A 21 19.84 -12.73 -17.37
CA THR A 21 19.26 -14.04 -17.04
C THR A 21 20.08 -14.70 -15.95
N VAL A 22 21.40 -14.79 -16.13
CA VAL A 22 22.31 -15.33 -15.11
C VAL A 22 22.20 -14.53 -13.82
N PHE A 23 22.12 -13.21 -13.90
CA PHE A 23 21.99 -12.39 -12.71
C PHE A 23 20.66 -12.62 -11.97
N SER A 24 19.54 -12.72 -12.69
CA SER A 24 18.23 -13.00 -12.12
C SER A 24 18.16 -14.34 -11.40
N GLU A 25 18.84 -15.37 -11.91
CA GLU A 25 18.88 -16.71 -11.32
C GLU A 25 19.85 -16.81 -10.12
N LEU A 26 20.83 -15.91 -10.02
CA LEU A 26 21.73 -15.83 -8.87
C LEU A 26 21.10 -15.09 -7.67
N LEU A 27 20.15 -14.18 -7.94
CA LEU A 27 19.51 -13.40 -6.90
C LEU A 27 18.56 -14.28 -6.05
N PRO A 28 18.49 -14.05 -4.73
CA PRO A 28 17.49 -14.69 -3.88
C PRO A 28 16.07 -14.50 -4.41
N LEU A 29 15.27 -15.57 -4.38
CA LEU A 29 13.86 -15.55 -4.81
C LEU A 29 13.06 -14.53 -3.98
N PRO A 30 12.21 -13.69 -4.59
CA PRO A 30 11.44 -12.69 -3.87
C PRO A 30 10.45 -13.33 -2.88
N LEU A 31 10.14 -12.62 -1.81
CA LEU A 31 9.09 -13.02 -0.87
C LEU A 31 7.71 -12.57 -1.41
N PRO A 32 6.61 -13.24 -1.04
CA PRO A 32 6.54 -14.50 -0.29
C PRO A 32 6.94 -15.70 -1.15
N LEU A 33 7.66 -16.66 -0.56
CA LEU A 33 8.02 -17.91 -1.23
C LEU A 33 6.75 -18.73 -1.49
N GLN A 34 6.54 -19.18 -2.74
CA GLN A 34 5.45 -20.08 -3.08
C GLN A 34 5.80 -21.51 -2.66
N ILE A 35 5.49 -21.85 -1.41
CA ILE A 35 5.73 -23.15 -0.81
C ILE A 35 4.41 -23.78 -0.37
N ARG A 36 4.34 -25.12 -0.44
CA ARG A 36 3.11 -25.88 -0.12
C ARG A 36 2.75 -25.83 1.37
N GLU A 37 3.75 -25.65 2.23
CA GLU A 37 3.61 -25.59 3.69
C GLU A 37 4.31 -24.33 4.21
N PRO A 38 3.75 -23.64 5.23
CA PRO A 38 4.37 -22.44 5.78
C PRO A 38 5.73 -22.74 6.43
N LEU A 39 6.72 -21.87 6.18
CA LEU A 39 8.03 -21.96 6.82
C LEU A 39 7.92 -21.80 8.33
N ARG A 40 8.72 -22.58 9.06
CA ARG A 40 8.94 -22.36 10.49
C ARG A 40 9.58 -20.99 10.71
N ALA A 41 9.26 -20.34 11.83
CA ALA A 41 9.77 -19.00 12.15
C ALA A 41 11.32 -18.93 12.13
N GLU A 42 11.99 -19.98 12.60
CA GLU A 42 13.45 -20.07 12.57
C GLU A 42 14.01 -20.08 11.13
N ASP A 43 13.41 -20.84 10.23
CA ASP A 43 13.88 -20.92 8.84
C ASP A 43 13.56 -19.66 8.06
N LEU A 44 12.42 -19.02 8.34
CA LEU A 44 12.09 -17.70 7.81
C LEU A 44 13.16 -16.66 8.23
N SER A 45 13.59 -16.68 9.50
CA SER A 45 14.64 -15.78 9.99
C SER A 45 15.97 -16.00 9.26
N LYS A 46 16.35 -17.25 8.98
CA LYS A 46 17.56 -17.59 8.21
C LYS A 46 17.46 -17.08 6.77
N VAL A 47 16.31 -17.25 6.12
CA VAL A 47 16.05 -16.74 4.77
C VAL A 47 16.16 -15.22 4.72
N VAL A 48 15.52 -14.51 5.66
CA VAL A 48 15.59 -13.04 5.74
C VAL A 48 17.02 -12.56 5.99
N ASN A 49 17.76 -13.22 6.88
CA ASN A 49 19.16 -12.86 7.16
C ASN A 49 20.08 -13.10 5.96
N SER A 50 19.92 -14.22 5.26
CA SER A 50 20.62 -14.50 4.00
C SER A 50 20.38 -13.38 2.96
N ARG A 51 19.13 -12.93 2.80
CA ARG A 51 18.79 -11.83 1.89
C ARG A 51 19.43 -10.50 2.28
N LYS A 52 19.49 -10.19 3.58
CA LYS A 52 20.20 -8.99 4.08
C LYS A 52 21.70 -9.04 3.78
N LEU A 53 22.32 -10.22 3.92
CA LEU A 53 23.73 -10.40 3.55
C LEU A 53 23.95 -10.21 2.04
N TRP A 54 23.04 -10.72 1.20
CA TRP A 54 23.04 -10.44 -0.23
C TRP A 54 22.92 -8.96 -0.53
N SER A 55 22.02 -8.25 0.14
CA SER A 55 21.88 -6.79 0.00
C SER A 55 23.16 -6.05 0.38
N ALA A 56 23.81 -6.42 1.49
CA ALA A 56 25.08 -5.82 1.92
C ALA A 56 26.20 -6.07 0.90
N HIS A 57 26.29 -7.28 0.33
CA HIS A 57 27.27 -7.59 -0.71
C HIS A 57 27.02 -6.83 -2.02
N LEU A 58 25.76 -6.69 -2.43
CA LEU A 58 25.40 -5.94 -3.64
C LEU A 58 25.55 -4.43 -3.44
N HIS A 59 25.49 -3.93 -2.21
CA HIS A 59 25.69 -2.52 -1.93
C HIS A 59 27.09 -2.03 -2.34
N SER A 60 28.14 -2.85 -2.17
CA SER A 60 29.48 -2.48 -2.65
C SER A 60 29.59 -2.45 -4.19
N LEU A 61 28.60 -2.97 -4.91
CA LEU A 61 28.51 -2.99 -6.37
C LEU A 61 27.39 -2.05 -6.87
N SER A 62 26.96 -1.09 -6.03
CA SER A 62 25.80 -0.25 -6.35
C SER A 62 26.03 0.63 -7.57
N SER A 63 27.26 1.07 -7.82
CA SER A 63 27.65 1.85 -9.00
C SER A 63 27.39 1.06 -10.29
N GLU A 64 27.85 -0.18 -10.35
CA GLU A 64 27.67 -1.04 -11.51
C GLU A 64 26.19 -1.37 -11.72
N ILE A 65 25.45 -1.60 -10.64
CA ILE A 65 24.00 -1.83 -10.72
C ILE A 65 23.28 -0.57 -11.25
N GLN A 66 23.64 0.62 -10.76
CA GLN A 66 23.07 1.88 -11.24
C GLN A 66 23.37 2.12 -12.72
N GLU A 67 24.59 1.84 -13.16
CA GLU A 67 25.01 1.94 -14.56
C GLU A 67 24.22 0.97 -15.45
N ILE A 68 24.06 -0.28 -15.02
CA ILE A 68 23.27 -1.30 -15.73
C ILE A 68 21.82 -0.85 -15.87
N VAL A 69 21.20 -0.44 -14.76
CA VAL A 69 19.80 0.00 -14.76
C VAL A 69 19.66 1.24 -15.65
N GLY A 70 20.52 2.25 -15.47
CA GLY A 70 20.50 3.45 -16.29
C GLY A 70 20.66 3.17 -17.78
N THR A 71 21.58 2.29 -18.16
CA THR A 71 21.84 1.97 -19.57
C THR A 71 20.70 1.16 -20.19
N LEU A 72 20.23 0.12 -19.50
CA LEU A 72 19.24 -0.81 -20.04
C LEU A 72 17.81 -0.26 -19.97
N SER A 73 17.54 0.72 -19.09
CA SER A 73 16.23 1.36 -18.99
C SER A 73 15.77 2.03 -20.30
N TYR A 74 16.68 2.40 -21.19
CA TYR A 74 16.37 2.95 -22.52
C TYR A 74 16.20 1.89 -23.62
N SER A 75 16.34 0.59 -23.30
CA SER A 75 16.27 -0.47 -24.32
C SER A 75 14.88 -0.53 -24.95
N THR A 76 14.81 -0.58 -26.28
CA THR A 76 13.55 -0.81 -27.01
C THR A 76 13.21 -2.29 -27.16
N CYS A 77 14.08 -3.20 -26.69
CA CYS A 77 13.85 -4.63 -26.76
C CYS A 77 12.94 -5.10 -25.61
N PRO A 78 11.73 -5.62 -25.88
CA PRO A 78 10.78 -6.02 -24.83
C PRO A 78 11.34 -7.10 -23.90
N SER A 79 12.10 -8.07 -24.44
CA SER A 79 12.68 -9.15 -23.65
C SER A 79 13.71 -8.65 -22.63
N VAL A 80 14.55 -7.68 -23.04
CA VAL A 80 15.53 -7.05 -22.13
C VAL A 80 14.80 -6.22 -21.08
N GLN A 81 13.78 -5.45 -21.48
CA GLN A 81 12.99 -4.65 -20.55
C GLN A 81 12.24 -5.49 -19.50
N GLN A 82 11.59 -6.58 -19.92
CA GLN A 82 10.89 -7.48 -19.00
C GLN A 82 11.85 -8.14 -18.00
N LEU A 83 13.02 -8.57 -18.48
CA LEU A 83 14.01 -9.20 -17.62
C LEU A 83 14.68 -8.19 -16.68
N LEU A 84 14.93 -6.95 -17.16
CA LEU A 84 15.37 -5.84 -16.32
C LEU A 84 14.34 -5.52 -15.23
N ARG A 85 13.05 -5.46 -15.57
CA ARG A 85 11.95 -5.28 -14.59
C ARG A 85 12.03 -6.36 -13.51
N ARG A 86 12.13 -7.63 -13.89
CA ARG A 86 12.26 -8.75 -12.96
C ARG A 86 13.47 -8.59 -12.02
N VAL A 87 14.64 -8.26 -12.57
CA VAL A 87 15.87 -8.04 -11.78
C VAL A 87 15.70 -6.85 -10.82
N CYS A 88 15.16 -5.72 -11.28
CA CYS A 88 14.92 -4.53 -10.44
C CYS A 88 13.97 -4.85 -9.27
N VAL A 89 12.94 -5.65 -9.50
CA VAL A 89 12.02 -6.12 -8.46
C VAL A 89 12.74 -7.04 -7.47
N GLN A 90 13.48 -8.04 -7.95
CA GLN A 90 14.26 -8.95 -7.10
C GLN A 90 15.25 -8.17 -6.22
N LEU A 91 15.97 -7.21 -6.80
CA LEU A 91 16.90 -6.34 -6.06
C LEU A 91 16.19 -5.49 -5.01
N SER A 92 15.06 -4.88 -5.37
CA SER A 92 14.28 -4.05 -4.45
C SER A 92 13.71 -4.84 -3.29
N ASP A 93 13.36 -6.11 -3.52
CA ASP A 93 12.79 -6.98 -2.50
C ASP A 93 13.82 -7.46 -1.46
N LEU A 94 15.13 -7.40 -1.75
CA LEU A 94 16.17 -7.90 -0.83
C LEU A 94 16.19 -7.16 0.51
N ALA A 95 16.30 -5.83 0.47
CA ALA A 95 16.26 -4.95 1.61
C ALA A 95 16.10 -3.48 1.16
N ALA A 96 15.73 -2.60 2.10
CA ALA A 96 15.58 -1.17 1.88
C ALA A 96 16.75 -0.46 1.14
N PRO A 97 18.04 -0.70 1.48
CA PRO A 97 19.13 -0.06 0.75
C PRO A 97 19.20 -0.49 -0.73
N SER A 98 18.92 -1.75 -1.05
CA SER A 98 18.89 -2.23 -2.44
C SER A 98 17.73 -1.60 -3.22
N ALA A 99 16.54 -1.48 -2.61
CA ALA A 99 15.42 -0.75 -3.20
C ALA A 99 15.77 0.72 -3.48
N SER A 100 16.48 1.38 -2.56
CA SER A 100 16.93 2.76 -2.77
C SER A 100 17.93 2.91 -3.91
N VAL A 101 18.83 1.94 -4.12
CA VAL A 101 19.77 1.97 -5.23
C VAL A 101 19.03 1.89 -6.56
N VAL A 102 18.09 0.95 -6.69
CA VAL A 102 17.29 0.76 -7.92
C VAL A 102 16.38 1.96 -8.18
N ALA A 103 15.66 2.44 -7.17
CA ALA A 103 14.76 3.59 -7.32
C ALA A 103 15.52 4.85 -7.79
N ARG A 104 16.66 5.15 -7.17
CA ARG A 104 17.51 6.29 -7.60
C ARG A 104 18.04 6.10 -9.01
N ALA A 105 18.51 4.91 -9.38
CA ALA A 105 19.00 4.64 -10.73
C ALA A 105 17.97 4.97 -11.81
N VAL A 106 16.72 4.54 -11.62
CA VAL A 106 15.64 4.76 -12.58
C VAL A 106 15.18 6.22 -12.59
N MET A 107 15.08 6.86 -11.43
CA MET A 107 14.75 8.29 -11.38
C MET A 107 15.86 9.16 -11.98
N ASP A 108 17.13 8.76 -11.82
CA ASP A 108 18.28 9.44 -12.42
C ASP A 108 18.25 9.27 -13.95
N ALA A 109 17.87 8.10 -14.47
CA ALA A 109 17.64 7.90 -15.90
C ALA A 109 16.48 8.76 -16.42
N LEU A 110 15.37 8.86 -15.68
CA LEU A 110 14.25 9.72 -16.06
C LEU A 110 14.66 11.20 -16.07
N TYR A 111 15.34 11.66 -15.02
CA TYR A 111 15.87 13.02 -14.94
C TYR A 111 16.86 13.32 -16.08
N GLY A 112 17.79 12.41 -16.35
CA GLY A 112 18.75 12.51 -17.46
C GLY A 112 18.07 12.59 -18.82
N SER A 113 16.98 11.82 -19.02
CA SER A 113 16.21 11.86 -20.28
C SER A 113 15.55 13.21 -20.55
N LEU A 114 15.21 13.96 -19.49
CA LEU A 114 14.54 15.25 -19.58
C LEU A 114 15.54 16.40 -19.74
N VAL A 115 16.69 16.33 -19.06
CA VAL A 115 17.70 17.40 -19.04
C VAL A 115 18.71 17.28 -20.18
N HIS A 116 18.96 16.06 -20.66
CA HIS A 116 19.90 15.77 -21.76
C HIS A 116 19.25 14.88 -22.82
N PRO A 117 18.31 15.41 -23.63
CA PRO A 117 17.71 14.62 -24.70
C PRO A 117 18.78 14.21 -25.72
N CYS A 118 18.92 12.90 -25.95
CA CYS A 118 19.97 12.28 -26.79
C CYS A 118 19.92 12.66 -28.28
N TYR A 119 18.99 13.53 -28.70
CA TYR A 119 18.86 14.02 -30.07
C TYR A 119 18.93 15.56 -30.12
N GLY A 120 20.10 16.07 -30.51
CA GLY A 120 20.22 17.26 -31.34
C GLY A 120 19.58 18.56 -30.82
N SER A 121 20.03 19.07 -29.67
CA SER A 121 19.94 20.49 -29.37
C SER A 121 21.17 20.90 -28.57
N SER A 122 22.26 21.16 -29.29
CA SER A 122 23.36 21.96 -28.80
C SER A 122 22.86 23.40 -28.63
N MET A 123 22.13 23.67 -27.55
CA MET A 123 22.05 25.03 -27.03
C MET A 123 23.25 25.22 -26.12
N ALA A 124 24.37 25.57 -26.75
CA ALA A 124 25.51 26.17 -26.08
C ALA A 124 25.01 27.41 -25.31
N GLY A 125 25.08 27.33 -23.99
CA GLY A 125 24.59 28.37 -23.08
C GLY A 125 23.96 27.74 -21.86
N GLU A 126 24.77 27.58 -20.81
CA GLU A 126 24.42 27.05 -19.49
C GLU A 126 23.44 28.00 -18.78
N VAL A 127 22.22 28.10 -19.28
CA VAL A 127 21.11 28.76 -18.60
C VAL A 127 20.35 27.67 -17.88
N VAL A 128 20.47 27.64 -16.56
CA VAL A 128 19.67 26.75 -15.69
C VAL A 128 18.21 27.11 -15.86
N ARG A 129 17.53 26.45 -16.80
CA ARG A 129 16.08 26.59 -17.00
C ARG A 129 15.36 25.70 -15.99
N PRO A 130 14.27 26.16 -15.36
CA PRO A 130 13.49 25.33 -14.46
C PRO A 130 12.94 24.11 -15.20
N LEU A 131 12.93 22.94 -14.54
CA LEU A 131 12.45 21.68 -15.09
C LEU A 131 10.92 21.75 -15.26
N THR A 132 10.48 22.21 -16.43
CA THR A 132 9.06 22.30 -16.80
C THR A 132 8.82 21.67 -18.16
N PRO A 133 7.61 21.12 -18.42
CA PRO A 133 7.22 20.57 -19.72
C PRO A 133 7.41 21.53 -20.91
N GLN A 134 7.34 22.84 -20.65
CA GLN A 134 7.53 23.88 -21.66
C GLN A 134 9.01 24.03 -22.08
N ASN A 135 9.94 23.88 -21.13
CA ASN A 135 11.37 23.98 -21.39
C ASN A 135 11.96 22.65 -21.88
N TRP A 136 11.40 21.54 -21.39
CA TRP A 136 11.87 20.19 -21.62
C TRP A 136 10.67 19.30 -21.99
N PRO A 137 10.27 19.26 -23.27
CA PRO A 137 9.10 18.50 -23.69
C PRO A 137 9.36 16.99 -23.52
N PRO A 138 8.33 16.21 -23.17
CA PRO A 138 8.47 14.78 -23.02
C PRO A 138 8.83 14.12 -24.36
N THR A 139 9.67 13.09 -24.30
CA THR A 139 10.05 12.29 -25.48
C THR A 139 9.45 10.88 -25.39
N PRO A 140 9.44 10.10 -26.49
CA PRO A 140 9.08 8.68 -26.42
C PRO A 140 9.93 7.87 -25.40
N GLY A 141 11.18 8.29 -25.18
CA GLY A 141 12.03 7.71 -24.14
C GLY A 141 11.52 7.99 -22.73
N THR A 142 11.00 9.20 -22.50
CA THR A 142 10.32 9.58 -21.25
C THR A 142 9.11 8.67 -20.98
N LEU A 143 8.30 8.38 -22.01
CA LEU A 143 7.18 7.43 -21.89
C LEU A 143 7.65 6.02 -21.50
N SER A 144 8.68 5.49 -22.16
CA SER A 144 9.22 4.15 -21.83
C SER A 144 9.73 4.06 -20.38
N LEU A 145 10.39 5.12 -19.90
CA LEU A 145 10.86 5.19 -18.51
C LEU A 145 9.72 5.33 -17.51
N LEU A 146 8.69 6.12 -17.82
CA LEU A 146 7.51 6.25 -16.96
C LEU A 146 6.72 4.95 -16.88
N ASP A 147 6.57 4.21 -17.99
CA ASP A 147 5.96 2.88 -17.98
C ASP A 147 6.78 1.88 -17.15
N GLN A 148 8.11 1.95 -17.22
CA GLN A 148 9.00 1.16 -16.37
C GLN A 148 8.78 1.48 -14.89
N ILE A 149 8.73 2.77 -14.52
CA ILE A 149 8.49 3.22 -13.15
C ILE A 149 7.09 2.79 -12.68
N ALA A 150 6.06 2.97 -13.50
CA ALA A 150 4.69 2.57 -13.20
C ALA A 150 4.62 1.07 -12.88
N PHE A 151 5.30 0.23 -13.67
CA PHE A 151 5.40 -1.20 -13.39
C PHE A 151 6.09 -1.48 -12.06
N MET A 152 7.25 -0.87 -11.79
CA MET A 152 7.99 -1.14 -10.55
C MET A 152 7.26 -0.63 -9.29
N LEU A 153 6.47 0.44 -9.42
CA LEU A 153 5.64 0.98 -8.34
C LEU A 153 4.53 0.03 -7.87
N THR A 154 4.20 -1.01 -8.65
CA THR A 154 3.33 -2.10 -8.19
C THR A 154 3.97 -2.91 -7.04
N HIS A 155 5.29 -2.85 -6.89
CA HIS A 155 6.01 -3.52 -5.82
C HIS A 155 6.30 -2.58 -4.63
N ALA A 156 5.81 -2.97 -3.45
CA ALA A 156 5.88 -2.15 -2.24
C ALA A 156 7.30 -1.68 -1.84
N PRO A 157 8.36 -2.53 -1.88
CA PRO A 157 9.70 -2.08 -1.50
C PRO A 157 10.24 -0.96 -2.40
N PHE A 158 10.01 -1.06 -3.71
CA PHE A 158 10.40 -0.03 -4.68
C PHE A 158 9.60 1.26 -4.46
N LYS A 159 8.28 1.15 -4.28
CA LYS A 159 7.38 2.27 -3.99
C LYS A 159 7.82 3.08 -2.77
N MET A 160 8.16 2.40 -1.68
CA MET A 160 8.66 3.06 -0.47
C MET A 160 10.00 3.75 -0.69
N ALA A 161 10.90 3.15 -1.45
CA ALA A 161 12.19 3.74 -1.78
C ALA A 161 12.06 5.00 -2.65
N MET A 162 11.16 4.98 -3.64
CA MET A 162 10.87 6.14 -4.50
C MET A 162 10.26 7.29 -3.70
N LEU A 163 9.26 7.00 -2.85
CA LEU A 163 8.69 7.99 -1.94
C LEU A 163 9.72 8.60 -1.00
N HIS A 164 10.59 7.77 -0.43
CA HIS A 164 11.65 8.25 0.43
C HIS A 164 12.59 9.20 -0.33
N ALA A 165 12.93 8.89 -1.59
CA ALA A 165 13.75 9.76 -2.43
C ALA A 165 13.06 11.10 -2.75
N ILE A 166 11.76 11.09 -3.09
CA ILE A 166 10.98 12.31 -3.31
C ILE A 166 10.91 13.15 -2.02
N LYS A 167 10.62 12.50 -0.88
CA LYS A 167 10.59 13.16 0.45
C LYS A 167 11.93 13.78 0.82
N SER A 168 13.04 13.16 0.40
CA SER A 168 14.39 13.68 0.66
C SER A 168 14.68 15.00 -0.07
N GLY A 169 13.85 15.39 -1.05
CA GLY A 169 13.95 16.66 -1.76
C GLY A 169 14.97 16.66 -2.91
N GLY A 170 15.30 17.87 -3.37
CA GLY A 170 16.24 18.10 -4.49
C GLY A 170 15.68 17.68 -5.85
N LYS A 171 16.54 17.19 -6.73
CA LYS A 171 16.19 16.85 -8.12
C LYS A 171 15.03 15.87 -8.28
N TYR A 172 14.79 14.99 -7.30
CA TYR A 172 13.68 14.03 -7.34
C TYR A 172 12.34 14.70 -7.03
N LEU A 173 12.34 15.75 -6.20
CA LEU A 173 11.15 16.57 -5.97
C LEU A 173 10.85 17.42 -7.20
N ASP A 174 11.87 17.95 -7.86
CA ASP A 174 11.70 18.68 -9.13
C ASP A 174 11.14 17.77 -10.23
N LEU A 175 11.60 16.52 -10.30
CA LEU A 175 11.07 15.49 -11.20
C LEU A 175 9.60 15.18 -10.91
N PHE A 176 9.24 15.08 -9.63
CA PHE A 176 7.85 14.89 -9.21
C PHE A 176 6.97 16.08 -9.61
N ASN A 177 7.44 17.30 -9.36
CA ASN A 177 6.75 18.52 -9.78
C ASN A 177 6.61 18.60 -11.30
N TYR A 178 7.64 18.22 -12.06
CA TYR A 178 7.57 18.12 -13.52
C TYR A 178 6.45 17.18 -13.96
N MET A 179 6.39 15.95 -13.42
CA MET A 179 5.32 15.00 -13.74
C MET A 179 3.93 15.56 -13.40
N LEU A 180 3.78 16.24 -12.25
CA LEU A 180 2.52 16.91 -11.89
C LEU A 180 2.14 18.02 -12.87
N THR A 181 3.10 18.84 -13.31
CA THR A 181 2.82 19.88 -14.31
C THR A 181 2.48 19.30 -15.68
N LEU A 182 3.13 18.21 -16.08
CA LEU A 182 2.85 17.53 -17.35
C LEU A 182 1.46 16.88 -17.35
N PHE A 183 1.06 16.30 -16.22
CA PHE A 183 -0.29 15.79 -16.03
C PHE A 183 -1.37 16.86 -16.20
N ASN A 184 -1.12 18.09 -15.75
CA ASN A 184 -2.10 19.18 -15.84
C ASN A 184 -2.10 19.93 -17.18
N LEU A 185 -1.25 19.54 -18.14
CA LEU A 185 -1.15 20.22 -19.43
C LEU A 185 -2.14 19.60 -20.43
N SER A 186 -3.01 20.40 -21.03
CA SER A 186 -3.89 19.92 -22.12
C SER A 186 -3.06 19.67 -23.39
N SER A 187 -3.19 18.49 -23.99
CA SER A 187 -2.52 18.14 -25.26
C SER A 187 -3.37 17.15 -26.05
N ASP A 188 -3.41 17.33 -27.37
CA ASP A 188 -4.11 16.44 -28.31
C ASP A 188 -3.17 15.35 -28.89
N GLU A 189 -1.88 15.38 -28.53
CA GLU A 189 -0.88 14.43 -29.03
C GLU A 189 -1.01 13.06 -28.31
N PRO A 190 -1.15 11.93 -29.04
CA PRO A 190 -1.37 10.62 -28.41
C PRO A 190 -0.24 10.18 -27.48
N THR A 191 1.02 10.54 -27.79
CA THR A 191 2.17 10.25 -26.91
C THR A 191 2.09 11.03 -25.60
N HIS A 192 1.57 12.26 -25.62
CA HIS A 192 1.37 13.06 -24.41
C HIS A 192 0.26 12.47 -23.53
N ILE A 193 -0.87 12.05 -24.13
CA ILE A 193 -1.98 11.41 -23.42
C ILE A 193 -1.50 10.11 -22.73
N GLN A 194 -0.75 9.27 -23.45
CA GLN A 194 -0.18 8.05 -22.87
C GLN A 194 0.79 8.32 -21.71
N ILE A 195 1.56 9.40 -21.80
CA ILE A 195 2.45 9.84 -20.72
C ILE A 195 1.62 10.28 -19.51
N GLN A 196 0.51 10.98 -19.70
CA GLN A 196 -0.38 11.37 -18.61
C GLN A 196 -1.04 10.18 -17.92
N ASP A 197 -1.46 9.17 -18.68
CA ASP A 197 -1.98 7.91 -18.13
C ASP A 197 -0.91 7.18 -17.30
N CYS A 198 0.33 7.11 -17.80
CA CYS A 198 1.46 6.56 -17.05
C CYS A 198 1.74 7.37 -15.78
N ILE A 199 1.65 8.70 -15.84
CA ILE A 199 1.84 9.56 -14.67
C ILE A 199 0.74 9.34 -13.63
N LEU A 200 -0.50 9.10 -14.04
CA LEU A 200 -1.59 8.78 -13.11
C LEU A 200 -1.34 7.46 -12.37
N LEU A 201 -0.76 6.47 -13.06
CA LEU A 201 -0.31 5.21 -12.44
C LEU A 201 0.90 5.42 -11.51
N VAL A 202 1.85 6.27 -11.89
CA VAL A 202 3.03 6.63 -11.08
C VAL A 202 2.66 7.45 -9.84
N ASN A 203 1.68 8.35 -9.98
CA ASN A 203 1.17 9.23 -8.94
C ASN A 203 -0.03 8.64 -8.18
N ALA A 204 -0.26 7.32 -8.26
CA ALA A 204 -1.27 6.59 -7.49
C ALA A 204 -0.98 6.53 -5.97
N LEU A 205 -0.34 7.57 -5.44
CA LEU A 205 -0.37 7.98 -4.05
C LEU A 205 -0.93 9.40 -3.99
N PRO A 206 -2.24 9.54 -3.76
CA PRO A 206 -2.81 10.86 -3.51
C PRO A 206 -2.17 11.48 -2.27
N SER A 207 -1.95 12.80 -2.28
CA SER A 207 -1.58 13.55 -1.07
C SER A 207 -2.60 13.26 0.05
N LYS A 208 -2.23 13.44 1.32
CA LYS A 208 -3.14 13.20 2.47
C LYS A 208 -4.53 13.83 2.24
N ASP A 209 -4.55 15.06 1.73
CA ASP A 209 -5.78 15.82 1.49
C ASP A 209 -6.58 15.27 0.31
N LEU A 210 -5.91 14.88 -0.77
CA LEU A 210 -6.56 14.26 -1.92
C LEU A 210 -7.07 12.86 -1.58
N LEU A 211 -6.33 12.08 -0.79
CA LEU A 211 -6.73 10.75 -0.36
C LEU A 211 -7.99 10.82 0.51
N ASN A 212 -8.02 11.75 1.46
CA ASN A 212 -9.21 11.99 2.29
C ASN A 212 -10.41 12.43 1.44
N THR A 213 -10.18 13.24 0.40
CA THR A 213 -11.23 13.67 -0.53
C THR A 213 -11.77 12.49 -1.33
N ILE A 214 -10.88 11.68 -1.92
CA ILE A 214 -11.23 10.44 -2.64
C ILE A 214 -12.01 9.50 -1.71
N CYS A 215 -11.54 9.25 -0.49
CA CYS A 215 -12.24 8.38 0.47
C CYS A 215 -13.61 8.94 0.81
N SER A 216 -13.75 10.25 1.01
CA SER A 216 -15.05 10.89 1.30
C SER A 216 -16.02 10.73 0.13
N SER A 217 -15.56 10.96 -1.11
CA SER A 217 -16.38 10.77 -2.31
C SER A 217 -16.76 9.31 -2.54
N LEU A 218 -15.84 8.36 -2.29
CA LEU A 218 -16.13 6.93 -2.37
C LEU A 218 -17.17 6.51 -1.34
N VAL A 219 -17.09 7.00 -0.10
CA VAL A 219 -18.08 6.73 0.96
C VAL A 219 -19.44 7.32 0.60
N GLN A 220 -19.51 8.55 0.08
CA GLN A 220 -20.74 9.16 -0.41
C GLN A 220 -21.35 8.42 -1.62
N HIS A 221 -20.50 7.83 -2.47
CA HIS A 221 -20.93 6.97 -3.57
C HIS A 221 -21.64 5.70 -3.07
N LEU A 222 -21.26 5.17 -1.90
CA LEU A 222 -21.94 4.00 -1.31
C LEU A 222 -23.38 4.31 -0.88
N THR A 223 -23.63 5.55 -0.44
CA THR A 223 -24.92 5.95 0.15
C THR A 223 -25.96 6.35 -0.89
N ASN A 224 -25.54 6.72 -2.10
CA ASN A 224 -26.47 7.21 -3.12
C ASN A 224 -27.17 6.05 -3.87
N SER A 225 -28.49 5.97 -3.70
CA SER A 225 -29.34 4.93 -4.28
C SER A 225 -29.43 4.95 -5.81
N ALA A 226 -29.08 6.06 -6.46
CA ALA A 226 -29.10 6.20 -7.92
C ALA A 226 -27.94 5.47 -8.63
N HIS A 227 -26.84 5.15 -7.94
CA HIS A 227 -25.68 4.48 -8.54
C HIS A 227 -25.89 2.99 -8.76
N SER A 228 -25.30 2.40 -9.80
CA SER A 228 -25.42 0.96 -10.07
C SER A 228 -24.59 0.12 -9.10
N TYR A 229 -25.01 -1.13 -8.85
CA TYR A 229 -24.28 -2.07 -8.00
C TYR A 229 -22.84 -2.31 -8.47
N THR A 230 -22.58 -2.29 -9.78
CA THR A 230 -21.24 -2.43 -10.35
C THR A 230 -20.29 -1.31 -9.92
N THR A 231 -20.76 -0.05 -9.89
CA THR A 231 -19.94 1.10 -9.48
C THR A 231 -19.77 1.15 -7.95
N VAL A 232 -20.79 0.75 -7.20
CA VAL A 232 -20.70 0.60 -5.73
C VAL A 232 -19.71 -0.50 -5.36
N LEU A 233 -19.73 -1.64 -6.07
CA LEU A 233 -18.77 -2.73 -5.90
C LEU A 233 -17.33 -2.26 -6.14
N LEU A 234 -17.10 -1.45 -7.17
CA LEU A 234 -15.78 -0.89 -7.45
C LEU A 234 -15.31 0.03 -6.31
N ALA A 235 -16.19 0.91 -5.83
CA ALA A 235 -15.89 1.78 -4.69
C ALA A 235 -15.56 0.98 -3.42
N LEU A 236 -16.33 -0.08 -3.12
CA LEU A 236 -16.08 -0.97 -2.00
C LEU A 236 -14.71 -1.66 -2.12
N ARG A 237 -14.35 -2.18 -3.30
CA ARG A 237 -13.05 -2.82 -3.54
C ARG A 237 -11.87 -1.86 -3.34
N ILE A 238 -12.01 -0.61 -3.79
CA ILE A 238 -10.99 0.42 -3.58
C ILE A 238 -10.84 0.72 -2.09
N LEU A 239 -11.94 0.89 -1.36
CA LEU A 239 -11.91 1.11 0.10
C LEU A 239 -11.28 -0.07 0.84
N ILE A 240 -11.63 -1.31 0.47
CA ILE A 240 -11.01 -2.54 1.05
C ILE A 240 -9.49 -2.54 0.82
N MET A 241 -9.04 -2.29 -0.40
CA MET A 241 -7.61 -2.23 -0.72
C MET A 241 -6.90 -1.13 0.09
N LEU A 242 -7.50 0.04 0.25
CA LEU A 242 -6.92 1.11 1.09
C LEU A 242 -6.82 0.71 2.57
N THR A 243 -7.70 -0.17 3.06
CA THR A 243 -7.63 -0.69 4.44
C THR A 243 -6.52 -1.72 4.69
N GLU A 244 -5.73 -2.10 3.68
CA GLU A 244 -4.60 -3.04 3.86
C GLU A 244 -3.41 -2.42 4.62
N HIS A 245 -3.32 -1.09 4.68
CA HIS A 245 -2.24 -0.36 5.34
C HIS A 245 -2.77 0.69 6.33
N ASP A 246 -2.00 1.00 7.39
CA ASP A 246 -2.41 1.94 8.44
C ASP A 246 -2.78 3.35 7.91
N PHE A 247 -2.06 3.85 6.90
CA PHE A 247 -2.32 5.17 6.33
C PHE A 247 -3.63 5.24 5.55
N GLY A 248 -3.91 4.24 4.71
CA GLY A 248 -5.18 4.15 3.97
C GLY A 248 -6.35 3.83 4.89
N PHE A 249 -6.15 2.96 5.89
CA PHE A 249 -7.12 2.70 6.94
C PHE A 249 -7.52 3.98 7.69
N TYR A 250 -6.54 4.82 8.07
CA TYR A 250 -6.83 6.09 8.74
C TYR A 250 -7.67 7.03 7.87
N ALA A 251 -7.38 7.11 6.57
CA ALA A 251 -8.14 7.95 5.63
C ALA A 251 -9.58 7.43 5.43
N VAL A 252 -9.74 6.11 5.29
CA VAL A 252 -11.07 5.46 5.20
C VAL A 252 -11.86 5.65 6.50
N LYS A 253 -11.22 5.46 7.67
CA LYS A 253 -11.83 5.73 8.97
C LYS A 253 -12.30 7.18 9.06
N THR A 254 -11.42 8.14 8.73
CA THR A 254 -11.75 9.58 8.77
C THR A 254 -12.94 9.91 7.85
N ALA A 255 -13.05 9.27 6.69
CA ALA A 255 -14.20 9.45 5.80
C ALA A 255 -15.49 8.83 6.36
N LEU A 256 -15.42 7.66 7.00
CA LEU A 256 -16.56 7.04 7.68
C LEU A 256 -17.01 7.82 8.91
N ASP A 257 -16.07 8.43 9.64
CA ASP A 257 -16.37 9.29 10.80
C ASP A 257 -17.09 10.58 10.37
N LYS A 258 -16.80 11.11 9.18
CA LYS A 258 -17.52 12.27 8.63
C LYS A 258 -18.95 11.92 8.22
N GLU A 259 -19.15 10.72 7.67
CA GLU A 259 -20.44 10.21 7.20
C GLU A 259 -20.87 9.02 8.08
N GLU A 260 -21.16 9.30 9.37
CA GLU A 260 -21.31 8.28 10.44
C GLU A 260 -22.28 7.13 10.11
N LEU A 261 -23.30 7.37 9.28
CA LEU A 261 -24.36 6.41 8.94
C LEU A 261 -24.21 5.77 7.56
N SER A 262 -23.10 6.01 6.87
CA SER A 262 -22.86 5.54 5.50
C SER A 262 -23.03 4.03 5.33
N LEU A 263 -22.46 3.24 6.26
CA LEU A 263 -22.60 1.78 6.26
C LEU A 263 -24.05 1.34 6.52
N TRP A 264 -24.78 2.03 7.40
CA TRP A 264 -26.19 1.73 7.64
C TRP A 264 -27.02 1.93 6.37
N PHE A 265 -26.86 3.06 5.67
CA PHE A 265 -27.59 3.33 4.43
C PHE A 265 -27.27 2.31 3.33
N LEU A 266 -26.01 1.87 3.23
CA LEU A 266 -25.61 0.81 2.31
C LEU A 266 -26.34 -0.51 2.61
N PHE A 267 -26.36 -0.94 3.88
CA PHE A 267 -27.05 -2.18 4.25
C PHE A 267 -28.58 -2.07 4.17
N GLU A 268 -29.16 -0.90 4.46
CA GLU A 268 -30.58 -0.62 4.26
C GLU A 268 -30.96 -0.79 2.79
N ARG A 269 -30.19 -0.18 1.88
CA ARG A 269 -30.35 -0.32 0.43
C ARG A 269 -30.25 -1.78 -0.01
N LEU A 270 -29.22 -2.50 0.44
CA LEU A 270 -29.06 -3.92 0.11
C LEU A 270 -30.21 -4.78 0.63
N SER A 271 -30.79 -4.42 1.78
CA SER A 271 -31.92 -5.14 2.38
C SER A 271 -33.26 -4.88 1.67
N THR A 272 -33.44 -3.68 1.12
CA THR A 272 -34.69 -3.27 0.45
C THR A 272 -34.76 -3.69 -1.00
N SER A 273 -33.63 -3.84 -1.69
CA SER A 273 -33.57 -4.26 -3.09
C SER A 273 -32.94 -5.65 -3.28
N PHE A 274 -33.19 -6.57 -2.35
CA PHE A 274 -32.60 -7.91 -2.39
C PHE A 274 -32.95 -8.64 -3.70
N SER A 275 -31.93 -9.10 -4.41
CA SER A 275 -32.08 -9.90 -5.63
C SER A 275 -31.14 -11.10 -5.60
N LYS A 276 -31.71 -12.30 -5.57
CA LYS A 276 -30.97 -13.56 -5.52
C LYS A 276 -30.34 -13.95 -6.87
N ASP A 277 -30.87 -13.42 -7.97
CA ASP A 277 -30.48 -13.80 -9.33
C ASP A 277 -29.47 -12.82 -9.96
N SER A 278 -29.15 -11.71 -9.26
CA SER A 278 -28.17 -10.72 -9.72
C SER A 278 -26.78 -10.99 -9.17
N SER A 279 -25.84 -11.33 -10.06
CA SER A 279 -24.41 -11.50 -9.73
C SER A 279 -23.80 -10.25 -9.11
N ASP A 280 -24.19 -9.08 -9.63
CA ASP A 280 -23.66 -7.78 -9.22
C ASP A 280 -24.12 -7.43 -7.81
N PHE A 281 -25.38 -7.71 -7.48
CA PHE A 281 -25.91 -7.57 -6.13
C PHE A 281 -25.16 -8.46 -5.14
N LEU A 282 -25.02 -9.76 -5.44
CA LEU A 282 -24.36 -10.71 -4.55
C LEU A 282 -22.88 -10.36 -4.34
N SER A 283 -22.20 -9.93 -5.40
CA SER A 283 -20.81 -9.46 -5.33
C SER A 283 -20.68 -8.19 -4.46
N THR A 284 -21.62 -7.26 -4.60
CA THR A 284 -21.66 -6.03 -3.78
C THR A 284 -21.95 -6.34 -2.31
N LEU A 285 -22.89 -7.25 -2.04
CA LEU A 285 -23.19 -7.71 -0.68
C LEU A 285 -21.97 -8.38 -0.03
N SER A 286 -21.28 -9.24 -0.77
CA SER A 286 -20.04 -9.89 -0.31
C SER A 286 -18.96 -8.86 0.03
N ALA A 287 -18.69 -7.92 -0.89
CA ALA A 287 -17.70 -6.86 -0.66
C ALA A 287 -18.09 -5.93 0.51
N SER A 288 -19.40 -5.68 0.70
CA SER A 288 -19.88 -4.87 1.84
C SER A 288 -19.59 -5.54 3.17
N VAL A 289 -19.81 -6.86 3.27
CA VAL A 289 -19.49 -7.64 4.46
C VAL A 289 -17.98 -7.76 4.67
N GLU A 290 -17.21 -7.90 3.58
CA GLU A 290 -15.76 -7.93 3.61
C GLU A 290 -15.16 -6.60 4.11
N LEU A 291 -15.68 -5.45 3.68
CA LEU A 291 -15.24 -4.15 4.17
C LEU A 291 -15.45 -4.02 5.69
N VAL A 292 -16.60 -4.43 6.22
CA VAL A 292 -16.84 -4.41 7.68
C VAL A 292 -15.86 -5.34 8.41
N ARG A 293 -15.47 -6.45 7.77
CA ARG A 293 -14.49 -7.43 8.29
C ARG A 293 -13.08 -6.88 8.31
N THR A 294 -12.63 -6.23 7.24
CA THR A 294 -11.33 -5.57 7.22
C THR A 294 -11.30 -4.41 8.22
N LEU A 295 -12.39 -3.69 8.43
CA LEU A 295 -12.43 -2.61 9.42
C LEU A 295 -12.27 -3.11 10.86
N GLY A 296 -12.94 -4.19 11.25
CA GLY A 296 -12.96 -4.73 12.62
C GLY A 296 -11.88 -5.76 12.95
N SER A 297 -11.31 -6.42 11.95
CA SER A 297 -10.28 -7.46 12.13
C SER A 297 -9.04 -7.16 11.31
N VAL A 298 -7.87 -7.33 11.91
CA VAL A 298 -6.60 -7.42 11.18
C VAL A 298 -6.49 -8.86 10.71
N GLU A 299 -7.01 -9.17 9.53
CA GLU A 299 -6.66 -10.43 8.89
C GLU A 299 -5.20 -10.35 8.46
N GLY A 300 -4.35 -11.13 9.14
CA GLY A 300 -3.01 -11.44 8.67
C GLY A 300 -3.10 -12.31 7.43
N GLY A 301 -3.38 -11.68 6.28
CA GLY A 301 -3.14 -12.32 5.00
C GLY A 301 -1.66 -12.68 4.91
N ILE A 302 -1.37 -13.92 4.53
CA ILE A 302 -0.02 -14.50 4.39
C ILE A 302 0.86 -13.74 3.34
N VAL A 303 0.36 -12.65 2.76
CA VAL A 303 0.85 -12.05 1.50
C VAL A 303 1.07 -10.53 1.61
N CYS A 304 1.65 -10.01 2.70
CA CYS A 304 2.03 -8.59 2.74
C CYS A 304 3.46 -8.35 3.26
N LEU A 305 4.29 -7.78 2.39
CA LEU A 305 5.68 -7.32 2.59
C LEU A 305 5.72 -5.91 3.20
N GLY A 306 5.04 -5.73 4.34
CA GLY A 306 5.02 -4.48 5.10
C GLY A 306 4.64 -4.74 6.56
N PRO A 307 4.83 -3.77 7.48
CA PRO A 307 4.27 -3.90 8.82
C PRO A 307 2.76 -4.15 8.67
N LEU A 308 2.29 -5.24 9.29
CA LEU A 308 0.87 -5.56 9.36
C LEU A 308 0.12 -4.33 9.86
N ARG A 309 -1.01 -4.00 9.23
CA ARG A 309 -1.91 -2.94 9.74
C ARG A 309 -2.14 -3.17 11.24
N THR A 310 -1.78 -2.19 12.04
CA THR A 310 -1.91 -2.22 13.50
C THR A 310 -3.24 -1.61 13.95
N LEU A 311 -3.81 -0.73 13.12
CA LEU A 311 -5.05 -0.03 13.39
C LEU A 311 -6.29 -0.86 13.03
N ARG A 312 -7.26 -0.88 13.93
CA ARG A 312 -8.59 -1.51 13.73
C ARG A 312 -9.67 -0.68 14.42
N LEU A 313 -10.91 -0.80 13.95
CA LEU A 313 -12.06 -0.30 14.69
C LEU A 313 -12.38 -1.27 15.83
N SER A 314 -12.67 -0.72 17.00
CA SER A 314 -13.24 -1.46 18.12
C SER A 314 -14.66 -1.95 17.78
N ALA A 315 -15.12 -2.98 18.48
CA ALA A 315 -16.48 -3.50 18.29
C ALA A 315 -17.56 -2.42 18.53
N ALA A 316 -17.29 -1.44 19.40
CA ALA A 316 -18.18 -0.31 19.66
C ALA A 316 -18.21 0.70 18.50
N GLU A 317 -17.06 1.00 17.88
CA GLU A 317 -16.98 1.89 16.71
C GLU A 317 -17.67 1.26 15.49
N VAL A 318 -17.46 -0.03 15.23
CA VAL A 318 -18.17 -0.76 14.16
C VAL A 318 -19.68 -0.75 14.43
N ALA A 319 -20.11 -0.98 15.67
CA ALA A 319 -21.51 -0.89 16.06
C ALA A 319 -22.09 0.52 15.83
N ALA A 320 -21.32 1.57 16.10
CA ALA A 320 -21.75 2.96 15.89
C ALA A 320 -22.01 3.26 14.40
N HIS A 321 -21.10 2.89 13.49
CA HIS A 321 -21.28 3.11 12.05
C HIS A 321 -22.42 2.29 11.43
N LEU A 322 -22.74 1.14 12.04
CA LEU A 322 -23.90 0.33 11.66
C LEU A 322 -25.20 0.80 12.34
N ALA A 323 -25.17 1.85 13.16
CA ALA A 323 -26.28 2.29 14.00
C ALA A 323 -26.87 1.17 14.89
N TRP A 324 -26.04 0.21 15.29
CA TRP A 324 -26.44 -0.96 16.05
C TRP A 324 -26.85 -0.57 17.48
N GLY A 325 -28.15 -0.59 17.77
CA GLY A 325 -28.70 -0.28 19.09
C GLY A 325 -28.99 1.21 19.35
N ARG A 326 -28.69 2.12 18.42
CA ARG A 326 -29.03 3.56 18.55
C ARG A 326 -30.48 3.90 18.17
N ARG A 327 -31.14 3.07 17.35
CA ARG A 327 -32.53 3.30 16.94
C ARG A 327 -33.51 2.41 17.71
N GLN A 328 -34.50 3.04 18.35
CA GLN A 328 -35.69 2.39 18.90
C GLN A 328 -36.76 2.16 17.81
N ASP A 329 -36.35 1.73 16.61
CA ASP A 329 -37.28 1.52 15.51
C ASP A 329 -38.09 0.23 15.72
N LYS A 330 -39.37 0.24 15.34
CA LYS A 330 -40.26 -0.93 15.34
C LYS A 330 -39.83 -2.01 14.33
N GLU A 331 -38.97 -1.65 13.38
CA GLU A 331 -38.52 -2.53 12.30
C GLU A 331 -37.19 -3.23 12.63
N PRO A 332 -37.00 -4.49 12.19
CA PRO A 332 -35.75 -5.21 12.40
C PRO A 332 -34.61 -4.55 11.63
N HIS A 333 -33.44 -4.44 12.29
CA HIS A 333 -32.21 -3.90 11.71
C HIS A 333 -31.89 -4.51 10.32
N PRO A 334 -31.33 -3.75 9.36
CA PRO A 334 -31.07 -4.23 7.99
C PRO A 334 -30.31 -5.55 7.90
N LEU A 335 -29.31 -5.74 8.76
CA LEU A 335 -28.55 -7.00 8.85
C LEU A 335 -29.41 -8.20 9.31
N LEU A 336 -30.38 -7.99 10.21
CA LEU A 336 -31.31 -9.03 10.64
C LEU A 336 -32.32 -9.37 9.54
N ARG A 337 -32.71 -8.37 8.73
CA ARG A 337 -33.55 -8.56 7.55
C ARG A 337 -32.80 -9.37 6.49
N LEU A 338 -31.57 -8.98 6.18
CA LEU A 338 -30.69 -9.70 5.26
C LEU A 338 -30.43 -11.14 5.72
N GLU A 339 -30.17 -11.38 7.01
CA GLU A 339 -30.01 -12.74 7.53
C GLU A 339 -31.24 -13.60 7.25
N LYS A 340 -32.45 -13.10 7.58
CA LYS A 340 -33.70 -13.83 7.32
C LYS A 340 -33.88 -14.14 5.83
N MET A 341 -33.59 -13.18 4.96
CA MET A 341 -33.73 -13.35 3.50
C MET A 341 -32.70 -14.34 2.94
N LEU A 342 -31.47 -14.35 3.46
CA LEU A 342 -30.42 -15.29 3.09
C LEU A 342 -30.68 -16.71 3.61
N VAL A 343 -31.34 -16.86 4.77
CA VAL A 343 -31.72 -18.17 5.34
C VAL A 343 -32.84 -18.84 4.55
N VAL A 344 -33.75 -18.05 3.96
CA VAL A 344 -34.89 -18.56 3.17
C VAL A 344 -34.49 -19.01 1.76
N CYS A 345 -33.26 -18.69 1.29
CA CYS A 345 -32.74 -19.15 0.01
C CYS A 345 -32.22 -20.60 0.09
N PRO A 346 -32.89 -21.61 -0.51
CA PRO A 346 -32.48 -23.01 -0.39
C PRO A 346 -31.30 -23.38 -1.30
N LEU A 347 -30.96 -22.53 -2.28
CA LEU A 347 -30.04 -22.83 -3.37
C LEU A 347 -28.65 -22.21 -3.24
N LEU A 348 -28.39 -21.40 -2.21
CA LEU A 348 -27.08 -20.78 -2.00
C LEU A 348 -26.47 -21.25 -0.68
N ALA A 349 -25.41 -22.04 -0.77
CA ALA A 349 -24.29 -21.88 0.15
C ALA A 349 -23.69 -20.47 -0.07
N CYS A 350 -24.43 -19.41 0.28
CA CYS A 350 -23.91 -18.06 0.08
C CYS A 350 -22.69 -17.90 0.99
N PRO A 351 -21.49 -17.65 0.46
CA PRO A 351 -20.31 -17.42 1.28
C PRO A 351 -20.50 -16.22 2.23
N CYS A 352 -21.49 -15.37 1.94
CA CYS A 352 -21.90 -14.23 2.74
C CYS A 352 -22.62 -14.58 4.06
N LEU A 353 -23.38 -15.68 4.14
CA LEU A 353 -24.26 -16.00 5.28
C LEU A 353 -23.47 -16.31 6.58
N PRO A 354 -22.38 -17.12 6.56
CA PRO A 354 -21.55 -17.33 7.73
C PRO A 354 -20.93 -16.04 8.27
N CYS A 355 -20.48 -15.14 7.37
CA CYS A 355 -19.89 -13.86 7.73
C CYS A 355 -20.92 -12.93 8.40
N VAL A 356 -22.12 -12.80 7.82
CA VAL A 356 -23.22 -12.01 8.42
C VAL A 356 -23.59 -12.56 9.81
N ARG A 357 -23.70 -13.88 9.97
CA ARG A 357 -23.96 -14.52 11.27
C ARG A 357 -22.86 -14.30 12.29
N PHE A 358 -21.60 -14.37 11.87
CA PHE A 358 -20.45 -14.07 12.73
C PHE A 358 -20.53 -12.62 13.24
N PHE A 359 -20.81 -11.66 12.36
CA PHE A 359 -21.00 -10.26 12.73
C PHE A 359 -22.14 -10.04 13.70
N LEU A 360 -23.31 -10.62 13.43
CA LEU A 360 -24.47 -10.51 14.32
C LEU A 360 -24.18 -11.05 15.72
N ARG A 361 -23.44 -12.16 15.84
CA ARG A 361 -22.99 -12.70 17.13
C ARG A 361 -22.00 -11.77 17.84
N HIS A 362 -21.04 -11.20 17.10
CA HIS A 362 -20.06 -10.27 17.65
C HIS A 362 -20.72 -8.98 18.16
N LEU A 363 -21.67 -8.42 17.40
CA LEU A 363 -22.46 -7.24 17.76
C LEU A 363 -23.52 -7.52 18.85
N ALA A 364 -23.96 -8.77 19.04
CA ALA A 364 -24.83 -9.15 20.15
C ALA A 364 -24.06 -9.28 21.48
N GLY A 365 -22.79 -9.68 21.43
CA GLY A 365 -21.92 -9.77 22.61
C GLY A 365 -21.63 -8.41 23.28
N THR A 366 -21.57 -7.33 22.51
CA THR A 366 -21.36 -5.96 23.04
C THR A 366 -22.55 -5.47 23.87
N LYS A 367 -23.79 -5.82 23.49
CA LYS A 367 -25.00 -5.53 24.29
C LYS A 367 -25.05 -6.24 25.65
N LYS A 368 -24.44 -7.42 25.76
CA LYS A 368 -24.45 -8.20 27.02
C LYS A 368 -23.47 -7.60 28.05
N LYS A 369 -22.32 -7.10 27.59
CA LYS A 369 -21.32 -6.40 28.42
C LYS A 369 -21.80 -5.07 28.98
N GLU A 370 -22.68 -4.34 28.29
CA GLU A 370 -23.26 -3.08 28.80
C GLU A 370 -24.38 -3.29 29.84
N ARG A 371 -25.01 -4.48 29.90
CA ARG A 371 -26.08 -4.78 30.87
C ARG A 371 -25.60 -5.43 32.17
N GLU A 372 -24.40 -6.00 32.21
CA GLU A 372 -23.85 -6.73 33.36
C GLU A 372 -22.83 -5.88 34.16
N SER A 373 -23.06 -4.57 34.29
CA SER A 373 -22.20 -3.64 35.05
C SER A 373 -22.58 -3.52 36.54
N HIS A 374 -23.11 -4.58 37.15
CA HIS A 374 -23.13 -4.72 38.61
C HIS A 374 -22.82 -6.18 39.01
N HIS A 375 -21.70 -6.32 39.72
CA HIS A 375 -21.15 -7.52 40.37
C HIS A 375 -20.29 -8.44 39.49
N TRP A 376 -18.96 -8.27 39.63
CA TRP A 376 -17.94 -9.20 39.14
C TRP A 376 -18.03 -10.55 39.87
N PRO A 377 -17.71 -11.67 39.20
CA PRO A 377 -16.30 -12.06 39.09
C PRO A 377 -15.84 -12.17 37.64
N GLN A 378 -14.63 -11.64 37.44
CA GLN A 378 -13.81 -11.78 36.25
C GLN A 378 -13.64 -13.25 35.87
N VAL A 379 -14.23 -13.67 34.74
CA VAL A 379 -13.58 -14.71 33.92
C VAL A 379 -12.60 -13.98 33.02
N VAL A 380 -11.45 -13.66 33.61
CA VAL A 380 -10.23 -13.34 32.88
C VAL A 380 -9.85 -14.63 32.17
N VAL A 381 -10.18 -14.72 30.88
CA VAL A 381 -9.36 -15.55 29.99
C VAL A 381 -8.05 -14.79 29.90
N ASP A 382 -7.09 -15.36 30.61
CA ASP A 382 -5.76 -14.87 30.86
C ASP A 382 -4.99 -14.72 29.53
N LEU A 383 -5.09 -13.52 28.96
CA LEU A 383 -4.29 -13.06 27.83
C LEU A 383 -2.84 -12.77 28.23
N VAL A 384 -2.51 -12.81 29.53
CA VAL A 384 -1.13 -12.66 30.03
C VAL A 384 -0.39 -13.98 29.90
N SER A 385 -1.02 -15.12 30.22
CA SER A 385 -0.40 -16.44 30.01
C SER A 385 -0.24 -16.87 28.55
N LEU A 386 -0.94 -16.23 27.59
CA LEU A 386 -0.72 -16.46 26.16
C LEU A 386 0.41 -15.59 25.56
N VAL A 387 0.76 -14.47 26.23
CA VAL A 387 1.84 -13.57 25.82
C VAL A 387 3.18 -14.00 26.42
N GLU A 388 3.18 -14.62 27.61
CA GLU A 388 4.41 -15.18 28.23
C GLU A 388 4.99 -16.42 27.51
N CYS A 389 4.27 -17.00 26.53
CA CYS A 389 4.76 -18.15 25.75
C CYS A 389 5.48 -17.77 24.43
N THR A 390 5.73 -16.48 24.11
CA THR A 390 6.31 -16.09 22.81
C THR A 390 7.59 -15.25 22.81
N LEU A 391 8.24 -14.97 23.95
CA LEU A 391 9.69 -14.65 24.09
C LEU A 391 9.99 -14.23 25.55
N PRO A 392 10.80 -14.97 26.35
CA PRO A 392 10.99 -14.68 27.78
C PRO A 392 11.94 -13.52 28.14
N GLU A 393 12.58 -12.82 27.21
CA GLU A 393 13.66 -11.87 27.58
C GLU A 393 13.66 -10.54 26.79
N PHE A 394 12.51 -9.90 26.59
CA PHE A 394 12.51 -8.50 26.10
C PHE A 394 11.70 -7.57 26.99
N ASN A 395 12.38 -7.01 27.99
CA ASN A 395 11.82 -5.99 28.88
C ASN A 395 11.83 -4.61 28.18
N LEU A 396 10.77 -4.36 27.40
CA LEU A 396 10.52 -3.11 26.67
C LEU A 396 10.55 -1.86 27.57
N LYS A 397 10.27 -2.02 28.87
CA LYS A 397 10.29 -0.93 29.86
C LYS A 397 11.74 -0.50 30.18
N SER A 398 12.67 -1.45 30.26
CA SER A 398 14.09 -1.16 30.51
C SER A 398 14.79 -0.48 29.33
N GLU A 399 14.36 -0.73 28.09
CA GLU A 399 14.89 -0.05 26.90
C GLU A 399 14.26 1.34 26.69
N LEU A 400 13.00 1.54 27.09
CA LEU A 400 12.38 2.87 27.10
C LEU A 400 13.03 3.80 28.13
N GLU A 401 13.42 3.28 29.30
CA GLU A 401 14.12 4.05 30.34
C GLU A 401 15.56 4.43 29.93
N LYS A 402 16.20 3.67 29.03
CA LYS A 402 17.52 4.01 28.44
C LYS A 402 17.47 5.06 27.33
N LEU A 403 16.30 5.29 26.73
CA LEU A 403 16.11 6.27 25.64
C LEU A 403 15.71 7.66 26.15
N VAL A 404 15.56 7.85 27.46
CA VAL A 404 15.48 9.18 28.08
C VAL A 404 16.90 9.71 28.23
N LEU A 405 17.29 10.65 27.35
CA LEU A 405 18.52 11.43 27.51
C LEU A 405 18.50 12.15 28.88
N PRO A 406 19.62 12.19 29.63
CA PRO A 406 19.68 12.85 30.93
C PRO A 406 19.63 14.37 30.73
N GLY A 407 18.46 14.96 31.01
CA GLY A 407 18.26 16.39 31.12
C GLY A 407 18.43 16.86 32.56
N ASN A 408 19.68 17.07 32.97
CA ASN A 408 20.13 18.05 33.96
C ASN A 408 19.56 17.98 35.39
N GLU A 409 20.27 17.31 36.30
CA GLU A 409 20.33 17.75 37.69
C GLU A 409 21.22 18.99 37.81
N GLY A 410 20.67 20.04 38.44
CA GLY A 410 21.42 20.95 39.30
C GLY A 410 22.16 22.13 38.66
N VAL A 411 21.55 23.32 38.69
CA VAL A 411 22.23 24.51 39.20
C VAL A 411 21.27 25.25 40.13
N ASP A 412 21.49 25.04 41.42
CA ASP A 412 21.17 25.94 42.51
C ASP A 412 21.95 27.25 42.30
N GLY A 413 21.32 28.42 42.47
CA GLY A 413 22.06 29.69 42.30
C GLY A 413 21.28 30.99 42.29
N SER A 414 20.89 31.43 43.49
CA SER A 414 20.85 32.84 43.95
C SER A 414 19.87 33.86 43.33
N LYS A 415 18.96 34.30 44.22
CA LYS A 415 18.41 35.66 44.33
C LYS A 415 19.44 36.77 44.07
N SER A 416 19.05 37.84 43.37
CA SER A 416 19.18 39.24 43.82
C SER A 416 18.69 40.26 42.77
N SER A 417 17.66 41.03 43.15
CA SER A 417 17.45 42.46 42.93
C SER A 417 18.06 43.16 41.70
N LEU A 418 17.20 43.68 40.82
CA LEU A 418 16.85 45.12 40.72
C LEU A 418 15.73 45.32 39.68
#